data_AF-U9TT36-F1
#
_entry.id   AF-U9TT36-F1
#
_cell.length_a   1.000
_cell.length_b   1.000
_cell.length_c   1.000
_cell.angle_alpha   90.00
_cell.angle_beta   90.00
_cell.angle_gamma   90.00
#
_symmetry.space_group_name_H-M   'P 1'
#
loop_
_entity.id
_entity.type
_entity.pdbx_description
1 polymer ?
#
loop_
_entity_poly.entity_id
_entity_poly.type
_entity_poly.pdbx_seq_one_letter_code
_entity_poly.pdbx_strand_id
1 'polypeptide(L)'
;MTILKYTDPDNTNNIAIGLATKPYFHNRLPGLNLYSVGYHSINGQKFNNDNIGNEYGPDWTKVEDTVGCGYYSDSGEVFFTKNGKFLGNAFTNIKHIWFPTIGASSPCMVEINFGDNPDNEFKYKEAIGYGPGGPILLSKRRSLKSRGSIKGSPSESKT
;
A
#
# COMPACT_ATOMS: atom_id res chain seq x y z
N MET A 1 2.75 -0.53 1.31
CA MET A 1 3.05 -1.05 2.66
C MET A 1 2.56 -2.47 2.72
N THR A 2 3.34 -3.35 3.34
CA THR A 2 3.00 -4.78 3.45
C THR A 2 3.22 -5.27 4.87
N ILE A 3 2.30 -6.08 5.42
CA ILE A 3 2.53 -6.88 6.64
C ILE A 3 3.02 -8.27 6.23
N LEU A 4 4.11 -8.76 6.80
CA LEU A 4 4.78 -10.00 6.37
C LEU A 4 4.57 -11.20 7.31
N LYS A 5 4.30 -10.98 8.61
CA LYS A 5 4.15 -12.07 9.59
C LYS A 5 3.19 -11.71 10.72
N TYR A 6 2.49 -12.74 11.21
CA TYR A 6 1.49 -12.70 12.27
C TYR A 6 1.73 -13.84 13.26
N THR A 7 1.49 -13.61 14.55
CA THR A 7 1.32 -14.66 15.56
C THR A 7 0.23 -14.23 16.55
N ASP A 8 -0.99 -14.76 16.41
CA ASP A 8 -1.95 -14.83 17.52
C ASP A 8 -2.52 -16.26 17.59
N PRO A 9 -2.26 -16.98 18.70
CA PRO A 9 -2.61 -18.39 18.86
C PRO A 9 -4.13 -18.63 18.96
N ASP A 10 -4.93 -17.61 19.28
CA ASP A 10 -6.38 -17.72 19.46
C ASP A 10 -7.17 -17.17 18.26
N ASN A 11 -6.49 -16.51 17.32
CA ASN A 11 -7.08 -15.96 16.09
C ASN A 11 -8.22 -14.95 16.35
N THR A 12 -8.12 -14.21 17.45
CA THR A 12 -9.14 -13.25 17.90
C THR A 12 -8.72 -11.80 17.68
N ASN A 13 -7.46 -11.56 17.34
CA ASN A 13 -6.93 -10.21 17.18
C ASN A 13 -7.30 -9.63 15.81
N ASN A 14 -8.06 -8.53 15.85
CA ASN A 14 -8.36 -7.76 14.66
C ASN A 14 -7.20 -6.81 14.35
N ILE A 15 -6.56 -7.05 13.21
CA ILE A 15 -5.52 -6.20 12.66
C ILE A 15 -6.12 -5.53 11.43
N ALA A 16 -5.80 -4.25 11.25
CA ALA A 16 -6.23 -3.50 10.09
C ALA A 16 -5.04 -2.76 9.48
N ILE A 17 -4.98 -2.79 8.14
CA ILE A 17 -4.06 -1.96 7.37
C ILE A 17 -4.85 -0.99 6.51
N GLY A 18 -4.25 0.17 6.26
CA GLY A 18 -4.79 1.10 5.28
C GLY A 18 -4.09 2.44 5.33
N LEU A 19 -4.89 3.49 5.14
CA LEU A 19 -4.40 4.85 4.97
C LEU A 19 -5.22 5.79 5.86
N ALA A 20 -4.55 6.77 6.47
CA ALA A 20 -5.19 7.83 7.23
C ALA A 20 -4.52 9.18 6.96
N THR A 21 -5.27 10.26 7.15
CA THR A 21 -4.72 11.62 7.15
C THR A 21 -4.23 12.01 8.55
N LYS A 22 -3.50 13.13 8.67
CA LYS A 22 -3.16 13.72 9.99
C LYS A 22 -4.09 14.89 10.30
N PRO A 23 -4.55 15.04 11.56
CA PRO A 23 -4.38 14.11 12.68
C PRO A 23 -5.30 12.88 12.56
N TYR A 24 -4.83 11.72 13.02
CA TYR A 24 -5.66 10.51 13.15
C TYR A 24 -5.73 10.07 14.61
N PHE A 25 -6.88 9.55 15.04
CA PHE A 25 -7.10 9.12 16.41
C PHE A 25 -6.25 7.88 16.74
N HIS A 26 -5.44 7.94 17.80
CA HIS A 26 -4.48 6.87 18.11
C HIS A 26 -5.12 5.55 18.60
N ASN A 27 -6.36 5.59 19.08
CA ASN A 27 -7.03 4.44 19.70
C ASN A 27 -8.11 3.82 18.79
N ARG A 28 -7.94 3.89 17.47
CA ARG A 28 -8.88 3.34 16.49
C ARG A 28 -8.14 2.66 15.34
N LEU A 29 -8.68 1.53 14.88
CA LEU A 29 -8.20 0.88 13.66
C LEU A 29 -8.42 1.79 12.43
N PRO A 30 -7.56 1.73 11.40
CA PRO A 30 -7.78 2.41 10.12
C PRO A 30 -9.17 2.12 9.55
N GLY A 31 -9.85 3.12 9.02
CA GLY A 31 -11.20 3.00 8.45
C GLY A 31 -12.33 3.26 9.45
N LEU A 32 -12.08 3.17 10.76
CA LEU A 32 -13.09 3.38 11.82
C LEU A 32 -13.25 4.84 12.28
N ASN A 33 -12.55 5.77 11.63
CA ASN A 33 -12.63 7.20 11.92
C ASN A 33 -12.50 8.02 10.64
N LEU A 34 -13.03 9.25 10.66
CA LEU A 34 -12.96 10.18 9.53
C LEU A 34 -11.55 10.30 8.96
N TYR A 35 -11.51 10.47 7.64
CA TYR A 35 -10.32 10.57 6.81
C TYR A 35 -9.38 9.37 6.97
N SER A 36 -9.95 8.18 6.95
CA SER A 36 -9.20 6.93 6.86
C SER A 36 -9.95 5.81 6.16
N VAL A 37 -9.18 4.89 5.62
CA VAL A 37 -9.65 3.65 5.02
C VAL A 37 -8.86 2.48 5.56
N GLY A 38 -9.51 1.33 5.68
CA GLY A 38 -8.90 0.13 6.26
C GLY A 38 -9.44 -1.17 5.69
N TYR A 39 -8.61 -2.20 5.71
CA TYR A 39 -8.94 -3.60 5.43
C TYR A 39 -8.60 -4.44 6.66
N HIS A 40 -9.61 -5.11 7.21
CA HIS A 40 -9.55 -5.78 8.51
C HIS A 40 -9.36 -7.30 8.37
N SER A 41 -8.64 -7.91 9.32
CA SER A 41 -8.14 -9.29 9.22
C SER A 41 -9.22 -10.36 9.40
N ILE A 42 -10.09 -10.24 10.40
CA ILE A 42 -10.98 -11.33 10.85
C ILE A 42 -12.02 -11.74 9.80
N ASN A 43 -12.58 -10.77 9.09
CA ASN A 43 -13.70 -10.98 8.18
C ASN A 43 -13.45 -10.44 6.77
N GLY A 44 -12.24 -9.92 6.51
CA GLY A 44 -11.89 -9.38 5.21
C GLY A 44 -12.73 -8.17 4.78
N GLN A 45 -13.35 -7.47 5.73
CA GLN A 45 -14.15 -6.29 5.42
C GLN A 45 -13.28 -5.05 5.23
N LYS A 46 -13.80 -4.15 4.39
CA LYS A 46 -13.25 -2.81 4.18
C LYS A 46 -14.07 -1.77 4.94
N PHE A 47 -13.39 -0.77 5.50
CA PHE A 47 -13.97 0.31 6.28
C PHE A 47 -13.51 1.66 5.74
N ASN A 48 -14.41 2.64 5.73
CA ASN A 48 -14.13 4.00 5.26
C ASN A 48 -14.93 4.99 6.12
N ASN A 49 -14.24 5.66 7.03
CA ASN A 49 -14.81 6.69 7.90
C ASN A 49 -16.01 6.23 8.75
N ASP A 50 -16.20 4.94 8.97
CA ASP A 50 -17.42 4.37 9.56
C ASP A 50 -17.10 3.11 10.40
N ASN A 51 -17.97 2.79 11.35
CA ASN A 51 -17.91 1.55 12.14
C ASN A 51 -18.61 0.38 11.45
N ILE A 52 -19.24 0.60 10.29
CA ILE A 52 -19.90 -0.44 9.50
C ILE A 52 -18.96 -0.91 8.38
N GLY A 53 -18.59 -2.19 8.44
CA GLY A 53 -17.73 -2.83 7.46
C GLY A 53 -18.51 -3.30 6.24
N ASN A 54 -17.88 -3.24 5.07
CA ASN A 54 -18.43 -3.75 3.82
C ASN A 54 -17.64 -4.97 3.34
N GLU A 55 -18.32 -5.92 2.69
CA GLU A 55 -17.66 -7.06 2.05
C GLU A 55 -16.63 -6.59 1.01
N TYR A 56 -15.48 -7.26 0.98
CA TYR A 56 -14.39 -6.87 0.08
C TYR A 56 -13.47 -8.03 -0.29
N GLY A 57 -12.86 -8.67 0.70
CA GLY A 57 -11.86 -9.71 0.47
C GLY A 57 -11.99 -10.85 1.46
N PRO A 58 -11.13 -11.87 1.35
CA PRO A 58 -11.04 -12.92 2.36
C PRO A 58 -10.50 -12.36 3.68
N ASP A 59 -10.67 -13.12 4.76
CA ASP A 59 -9.91 -12.91 5.99
C ASP A 59 -8.40 -13.06 5.73
N TRP A 60 -7.55 -12.55 6.62
CA TRP A 60 -6.09 -12.68 6.54
C TRP A 60 -5.45 -12.87 7.91
N THR A 61 -5.90 -13.90 8.63
CA THR A 61 -5.47 -14.14 10.00
C THR A 61 -4.39 -15.22 10.12
N LYS A 62 -3.86 -15.75 9.01
CA LYS A 62 -2.89 -16.84 9.07
C LYS A 62 -1.48 -16.32 9.28
N VAL A 63 -0.67 -17.07 10.02
CA VAL A 63 0.78 -16.87 10.07
C VAL A 63 1.31 -16.91 8.63
N GLU A 64 2.20 -15.98 8.27
CA GLU A 64 2.75 -15.76 6.92
C GLU A 64 1.81 -15.11 5.87
N ASP A 65 0.55 -14.81 6.21
CA ASP A 65 -0.30 -14.01 5.32
C ASP A 65 0.37 -12.66 5.07
N THR A 66 0.61 -12.37 3.81
CA THR A 66 1.25 -11.14 3.37
C THR A 66 0.21 -10.21 2.76
N VAL A 67 -0.06 -9.06 3.39
CA VAL A 67 -1.13 -8.16 2.95
C VAL A 67 -0.57 -6.80 2.57
N GLY A 68 -0.87 -6.36 1.35
CA GLY A 68 -0.43 -5.08 0.79
C GLY A 68 -1.55 -4.04 0.75
N CYS A 69 -1.19 -2.76 0.85
CA CYS A 69 -2.06 -1.62 0.59
C CYS A 69 -1.44 -0.72 -0.48
N GLY A 70 -2.22 -0.42 -1.53
CA GLY A 70 -1.85 0.42 -2.66
C GLY A 70 -2.83 1.58 -2.88
N TYR A 71 -2.32 2.68 -3.46
CA TYR A 71 -3.06 3.90 -3.73
C TYR A 71 -2.64 4.48 -5.08
N TYR A 72 -3.61 4.69 -5.97
CA TYR A 72 -3.42 5.44 -7.20
C TYR A 72 -3.84 6.90 -6.97
N SER A 73 -2.88 7.81 -6.85
CA SER A 73 -3.16 9.23 -6.54
C SER A 73 -3.98 9.94 -7.62
N ASP A 74 -3.78 9.54 -8.88
CA ASP A 74 -4.40 10.19 -10.03
C ASP A 74 -5.91 9.90 -10.10
N SER A 75 -6.31 8.64 -9.88
CA SER A 75 -7.70 8.20 -9.86
C SER A 75 -8.35 8.28 -8.47
N GLY A 76 -7.57 8.36 -7.39
CA GLY A 76 -8.09 8.30 -6.02
C GLY A 76 -8.57 6.91 -5.62
N GLU A 77 -7.96 5.87 -6.19
CA GLU A 77 -8.33 4.48 -5.92
C GLU A 77 -7.41 3.88 -4.86
N VAL A 78 -8.01 3.22 -3.88
CA VAL A 78 -7.29 2.43 -2.87
C VAL A 78 -7.65 0.98 -3.04
N PHE A 79 -6.65 0.11 -2.97
CA PHE A 79 -6.80 -1.32 -3.11
C PHE A 79 -5.89 -2.07 -2.14
N PHE A 80 -6.20 -3.34 -1.94
CA PHE A 80 -5.40 -4.23 -1.14
C PHE A 80 -5.02 -5.49 -1.93
N THR A 81 -3.96 -6.13 -1.45
CA THR A 81 -3.51 -7.42 -1.97
C THR A 81 -3.40 -8.41 -0.83
N LYS A 82 -3.67 -9.69 -1.10
CA LYS A 82 -3.38 -10.79 -0.19
C LYS A 82 -2.52 -11.81 -0.90
N ASN A 83 -1.37 -12.12 -0.32
CA ASN A 83 -0.39 -13.06 -0.84
C ASN A 83 -0.03 -12.81 -2.31
N GLY A 84 0.12 -11.53 -2.68
CA GLY A 84 0.44 -11.09 -4.04
C GLY A 84 -0.77 -10.97 -4.97
N LYS A 85 -1.93 -11.50 -4.59
CA LYS A 85 -3.16 -11.39 -5.38
C LYS A 85 -3.86 -10.06 -5.12
N PHE A 86 -4.14 -9.32 -6.19
CA PHE A 86 -5.00 -8.15 -6.18
C PHE A 86 -6.45 -8.51 -5.86
N LEU A 87 -7.05 -7.82 -4.88
CA LEU A 87 -8.41 -8.10 -4.40
C LEU A 87 -9.48 -7.21 -5.04
N GLY A 88 -9.11 -6.33 -5.98
CA GLY A 88 -10.00 -5.32 -6.55
C GLY A 88 -9.86 -3.96 -5.86
N ASN A 89 -10.42 -2.93 -6.48
CA ASN A 89 -10.46 -1.59 -5.90
C ASN A 89 -11.40 -1.60 -4.69
N ALA A 90 -10.85 -1.32 -3.50
CA ALA A 90 -11.63 -1.24 -2.28
C ALA A 90 -12.44 0.05 -2.25
N PHE A 91 -11.81 1.16 -2.65
CA PHE A 91 -12.40 2.48 -2.63
C PHE A 91 -12.03 3.24 -3.90
N THR A 92 -12.94 4.08 -4.37
CA THR A 92 -12.76 4.92 -5.55
C THR A 92 -13.08 6.37 -5.18
N ASN A 93 -12.54 7.32 -5.95
CA ASN A 93 -12.78 8.76 -5.77
C ASN A 93 -12.43 9.31 -4.38
N ILE A 94 -11.43 8.74 -3.70
CA ILE A 94 -10.92 9.23 -2.41
C ILE A 94 -9.51 9.79 -2.55
N LYS A 95 -9.36 11.10 -2.33
CA LYS A 95 -8.08 11.80 -2.55
C LYS A 95 -7.66 12.59 -1.33
N HIS A 96 -6.58 12.13 -0.71
CA HIS A 96 -5.93 12.82 0.40
C HIS A 96 -4.41 12.67 0.33
N ILE A 97 -3.71 13.44 1.17
CA ILE A 97 -2.32 13.14 1.54
C ILE A 97 -2.39 12.00 2.56
N TRP A 98 -2.12 10.80 2.09
CA TRP A 98 -2.24 9.59 2.87
C TRP A 98 -0.95 9.22 3.59
N PHE A 99 -1.10 8.72 4.81
CA PHE A 99 -0.05 8.07 5.58
C PHE A 99 -0.40 6.58 5.73
N PRO A 100 0.54 5.66 5.45
CA PRO A 100 0.35 4.25 5.77
C PRO A 100 0.02 4.08 7.25
N THR A 101 -1.04 3.35 7.56
CA THR A 101 -1.54 3.20 8.93
C THR A 101 -1.83 1.73 9.22
N ILE A 102 -1.39 1.27 10.38
CA ILE A 102 -1.64 -0.09 10.90
C ILE A 102 -2.24 0.07 12.30
N GLY A 103 -3.24 -0.75 12.62
CA GLY A 103 -3.75 -0.86 13.98
C GLY A 103 -4.01 -2.33 14.33
N ALA A 104 -3.97 -2.64 15.62
CA ALA A 104 -4.33 -3.95 16.17
C ALA A 104 -5.18 -3.75 17.43
N SER A 105 -6.15 -4.63 17.65
CA SER A 105 -7.02 -4.58 18.85
C SER A 105 -6.36 -5.15 20.10
N SER A 106 -5.37 -6.02 19.93
CA SER A 106 -4.60 -6.67 21.01
C SER A 106 -3.11 -6.69 20.63
N PRO A 107 -2.19 -6.94 21.58
CA PRO A 107 -0.77 -7.10 21.27
C PRO A 107 -0.54 -8.13 20.17
N CYS A 108 0.28 -7.78 19.17
CA CYS A 108 0.71 -8.67 18.10
C CYS A 108 2.10 -8.28 17.60
N MET A 109 2.73 -9.21 16.89
CA MET A 109 3.94 -8.94 16.11
C MET A 109 3.56 -8.80 14.64
N VAL A 110 4.00 -7.70 14.02
CA VAL A 110 3.89 -7.46 12.58
C VAL A 110 5.24 -7.06 12.05
N GLU A 111 5.61 -7.62 10.90
CA GLU A 111 6.77 -7.17 10.14
C GLU A 111 6.29 -6.32 8.97
N ILE A 112 6.91 -5.15 8.79
CA ILE A 112 6.44 -4.13 7.85
C ILE A 112 7.49 -3.89 6.78
N ASN A 113 7.06 -3.82 5.52
CA ASN A 113 7.89 -3.44 4.39
C ASN A 113 7.30 -2.20 3.68
N PHE A 114 8.14 -1.18 3.45
CA PHE A 114 7.78 0.06 2.73
C PHE A 114 8.39 0.15 1.32
N GLY A 115 9.23 -0.81 0.92
CA GLY A 115 9.87 -0.87 -0.40
C GLY A 115 10.90 0.23 -0.64
N ASP A 116 11.40 0.86 0.42
CA ASP A 116 12.29 2.02 0.40
C ASP A 116 13.79 1.66 0.36
N ASN A 117 14.13 0.39 0.55
CA ASN A 117 15.50 -0.12 0.53
C ASN A 117 15.70 -1.13 -0.61
N PRO A 118 16.71 -0.95 -1.51
CA PRO A 118 17.07 -1.94 -2.52
C PRO A 118 17.41 -3.32 -1.97
N ASP A 119 17.88 -3.41 -0.72
CA ASP A 119 18.18 -4.67 -0.05
C ASP A 119 16.94 -5.29 0.66
N ASN A 120 15.82 -4.55 0.70
CA ASN A 120 14.55 -4.98 1.28
C ASN A 120 13.38 -4.58 0.37
N GLU A 121 13.42 -5.07 -0.88
CA GLU A 121 12.34 -4.88 -1.84
C GLU A 121 11.03 -5.53 -1.38
N PHE A 122 9.92 -5.12 -1.98
CA PHE A 122 8.66 -5.83 -1.76
C PHE A 122 8.77 -7.29 -2.23
N LYS A 123 8.25 -8.20 -1.41
CA LYS A 123 8.18 -9.66 -1.69
C LYS A 123 7.54 -10.00 -3.04
N TYR A 124 6.56 -9.21 -3.49
CA TYR A 124 5.83 -9.42 -4.75
C TYR A 124 6.31 -8.46 -5.83
N LYS A 125 6.64 -9.02 -7.01
CA LYS A 125 7.29 -8.30 -8.11
C LYS A 125 6.47 -7.11 -8.61
N GLU A 126 5.15 -7.23 -8.58
CA GLU A 126 4.19 -6.21 -9.00
C GLU A 126 4.26 -4.94 -8.14
N ALA A 127 4.73 -5.07 -6.90
CA ALA A 127 4.90 -3.95 -5.97
C ALA A 127 6.31 -3.33 -6.04
N ILE A 128 7.28 -3.97 -6.71
CA ILE A 128 8.67 -3.47 -6.75
C ILE A 128 8.73 -2.10 -7.43
N GLY A 129 9.44 -1.18 -6.77
CA GLY A 129 9.62 0.20 -7.23
C GLY A 129 8.45 1.12 -6.95
N TYR A 130 7.44 0.67 -6.22
CA TYR A 130 6.50 1.52 -5.49
C TYR A 130 7.04 1.77 -4.07
N GLY A 131 6.50 2.79 -3.40
CA GLY A 131 6.84 3.13 -2.03
C GLY A 131 6.00 4.31 -1.55
N PRO A 132 6.04 4.66 -0.24
CA PRO A 132 5.31 5.81 0.30
C PRO A 132 5.75 7.14 -0.33
N GLY A 133 6.97 7.24 -0.86
CA GLY A 133 7.46 8.38 -1.64
C GLY A 133 6.99 8.41 -3.10
N GLY A 134 6.07 7.52 -3.50
CA GLY A 134 5.67 7.31 -4.89
C GLY A 134 6.58 6.30 -5.60
N PRO A 135 6.42 6.14 -6.93
CA PRO A 135 7.19 5.17 -7.69
C PRO A 135 8.68 5.53 -7.74
N ILE A 136 9.50 4.84 -6.95
CA ILE A 136 10.96 4.98 -6.88
C ILE A 136 11.61 4.68 -8.26
N LEU A 137 11.00 3.81 -9.07
CA LEU A 137 11.51 3.46 -10.40
C LEU A 137 11.20 4.50 -11.51
N LEU A 138 10.19 5.35 -11.36
CA LEU A 138 9.89 6.37 -12.38
C LEU A 138 10.92 7.51 -12.38
N SER A 139 11.51 7.84 -11.23
CA SER A 139 12.56 8.85 -11.12
C SER A 139 13.88 8.39 -11.77
N LYS A 140 14.29 7.12 -11.55
CA LYS A 140 15.48 6.54 -12.20
C LYS A 140 15.33 6.38 -13.71
N ARG A 141 14.17 5.92 -14.22
CA ARG A 141 13.94 5.81 -15.67
C ARG A 141 13.94 7.17 -16.39
N ARG A 142 13.43 8.24 -15.76
CA ARG A 142 13.54 9.61 -16.29
C ARG A 142 14.98 10.12 -16.30
N SER A 143 15.76 9.84 -15.24
CA SER A 143 17.18 10.22 -15.16
C SER A 143 18.08 9.47 -16.16
N LEU A 144 17.76 8.22 -16.50
CA LEU A 144 18.51 7.45 -17.49
C LEU A 144 18.16 7.88 -18.92
N LYS A 145 16.90 8.23 -19.20
CA LYS A 145 16.49 8.78 -20.50
C LYS A 145 17.07 10.17 -20.78
N SER A 146 17.18 11.05 -19.78
CA SER A 146 17.74 12.40 -19.98
C SER A 146 19.25 12.41 -20.27
N ARG A 147 19.98 11.36 -19.87
CA ARG A 147 21.42 11.20 -20.14
C ARG A 147 21.73 10.58 -21.51
N GLY A 148 20.73 10.05 -22.22
CA GLY A 148 20.92 9.28 -23.46
C GLY A 148 20.74 10.05 -24.78
N SER A 149 20.39 11.34 -24.76
CA SER A 149 19.97 12.08 -25.96
C SER A 149 20.94 13.16 -26.45
N ILE A 150 22.24 13.07 -26.16
CA ILE A 150 23.25 13.96 -26.76
C ILE A 150 24.19 13.15 -27.65
N LYS A 151 23.79 12.94 -28.90
CA LYS A 151 24.73 12.75 -30.02
C LYS A 151 24.26 13.64 -31.17
N GLY A 152 25.04 14.67 -31.45
CA GLY A 152 24.80 15.65 -32.49
C GLY A 152 24.82 15.03 -33.88
N SER A 153 23.96 15.55 -34.73
CA SER A 153 23.95 15.33 -36.18
C SER A 153 25.12 16.09 -36.83
N PRO A 154 25.91 15.48 -37.73
CA PRO A 154 26.76 16.25 -38.63
C PRO A 154 25.90 16.82 -39.76
N SER A 155 26.06 18.12 -39.97
CA SER A 155 25.49 18.92 -41.05
C SER A 155 25.92 18.44 -42.44
N GLU A 156 24.99 18.48 -43.37
CA GLU A 156 25.19 18.36 -44.82
C GLU A 156 26.24 19.36 -45.33
N SER A 157 27.08 18.93 -46.27
CA SER A 157 27.75 19.85 -47.20
C SER A 157 27.55 19.34 -48.63
N LYS A 158 26.79 20.13 -49.41
CA LYS A 158 26.67 20.08 -50.86
C LYS A 158 28.03 20.34 -51.53
N THR A 159 28.40 19.52 -52.50
CA THR A 159 28.59 19.84 -53.94
C THR A 159 29.05 18.58 -54.66
#